data_AF-A0A934D3L0-F1
#
_entry.id   AF-A0A934D3L0-F1
#
_cell.length_a   1.000
_cell.length_b   1.000
_cell.length_c   1.000
_cell.angle_alpha   90.00
_cell.angle_beta   90.00
_cell.angle_gamma   90.00
#
_symmetry.space_group_name_H-M   'P 1'
#
loop_
_entity.id
_entity.type
_entity.pdbx_description
1 polymer ?
#
loop_
_entity_poly.entity_id
_entity_poly.type
_entity_poly.pdbx_seq_one_letter_code
_entity_poly.pdbx_strand_id
1 'polypeptide(L)'
;MVRGPTRRAPPVRSPNFALPTTEARLIDSKQLAALAAHIAEQKKGVDIRVLDVQEQIQIADYFVVVCGLSRPQLRALYKELHIRLKQSGAGREHTEGVELGWWILMDFGDVVVHLMQPEAREYYDLDGLYRDCPELEWRNVVLPELPAKDAARVRAAE
;
A
#
# COMPACT_ATOMS: atom_id res chain seq x y z
N MET A 1 -1.65 -43.01 18.84
CA MET A 1 -0.66 -42.57 17.82
C MET A 1 -1.44 -41.82 16.73
N VAL A 2 -1.65 -40.52 16.94
CA VAL A 2 -2.60 -39.71 16.14
C VAL A 2 -1.87 -39.17 14.91
N ARG A 3 -2.38 -39.49 13.72
CA ARG A 3 -1.89 -38.98 12.44
C ARG A 3 -2.18 -37.47 12.36
N GLY A 4 -1.14 -36.66 12.20
CA GLY A 4 -1.28 -35.21 12.00
C GLY A 4 -1.94 -34.89 10.65
N PRO A 5 -2.69 -33.79 10.52
CA PRO A 5 -3.36 -33.45 9.28
C PRO A 5 -2.34 -33.05 8.21
N THR A 6 -2.47 -33.66 7.05
CA THR A 6 -1.76 -33.37 5.81
C THR A 6 -1.82 -31.87 5.47
N ARG A 7 -0.66 -31.20 5.35
CA ARG A 7 -0.56 -29.85 4.77
C ARG A 7 -1.02 -29.93 3.31
N ARG A 8 -2.24 -29.48 3.02
CA ARG A 8 -2.69 -29.20 1.66
C ARG A 8 -1.89 -28.00 1.13
N ALA A 9 -1.24 -28.17 -0.02
CA ALA A 9 -0.67 -27.04 -0.76
C ALA A 9 -1.79 -26.08 -1.20
N PRO A 10 -1.61 -24.75 -1.08
CA PRO A 10 -2.53 -23.80 -1.70
C PRO A 10 -2.32 -23.77 -3.24
N PRO A 11 -3.33 -23.31 -4.00
CA PRO A 11 -3.60 -23.75 -5.37
C PRO A 11 -2.67 -23.17 -6.44
N VAL A 12 -2.56 -23.92 -7.54
CA VAL A 12 -1.93 -23.58 -8.83
C VAL A 12 -2.47 -22.24 -9.36
N ARG A 13 -1.57 -21.36 -9.84
CA ARG A 13 -1.92 -20.14 -10.58
C ARG A 13 -2.73 -20.49 -11.84
N SER A 14 -4.02 -20.16 -11.83
CA SER A 14 -4.78 -19.91 -13.05
C SER A 14 -4.33 -18.57 -13.66
N PRO A 15 -4.22 -18.46 -14.99
CA PRO A 15 -3.70 -17.25 -15.60
C PRO A 15 -4.76 -16.16 -15.57
N ASN A 16 -4.35 -15.01 -15.06
CA ASN A 16 -4.78 -13.68 -15.51
C ASN A 16 -6.26 -13.31 -15.30
N PHE A 17 -6.56 -12.70 -14.15
CA PHE A 17 -7.69 -11.77 -14.05
C PHE A 17 -7.17 -10.35 -14.31
N ALA A 18 -6.77 -10.08 -15.55
CA ALA A 18 -6.45 -8.72 -15.96
C ALA A 18 -7.76 -7.91 -15.93
N LEU A 19 -7.90 -7.03 -14.94
CA LEU A 19 -8.90 -5.97 -15.01
C LEU A 19 -8.56 -5.11 -16.24
N PRO A 20 -9.51 -4.88 -17.17
CA PRO A 20 -9.25 -3.98 -18.27
C PRO A 20 -9.31 -2.56 -17.70
N THR A 21 -8.21 -1.82 -17.81
CA THR A 21 -8.11 -0.63 -18.68
C THR A 21 -6.77 0.03 -18.39
N THR A 22 -5.90 -0.06 -19.38
CA THR A 22 -4.66 0.70 -19.53
C THR A 22 -4.97 2.20 -19.49
N GLU A 23 -4.97 2.80 -18.31
CA GLU A 23 -4.19 4.03 -18.18
C GLU A 23 -2.79 3.59 -17.77
N ALA A 24 -1.80 3.94 -18.59
CA ALA A 24 -0.41 3.57 -18.35
C ALA A 24 0.03 4.17 -17.01
N ARG A 25 0.03 3.36 -15.96
CA ARG A 25 0.60 3.72 -14.66
C ARG A 25 2.04 4.18 -14.91
N LEU A 26 2.39 5.37 -14.40
CA LEU A 26 3.70 5.98 -14.67
C LEU A 26 4.83 5.29 -13.91
N ILE A 27 4.50 4.48 -12.89
CA ILE A 27 5.42 3.84 -11.97
C ILE A 27 5.01 2.38 -11.69
N ASP A 28 5.97 1.52 -11.36
CA ASP A 28 5.69 0.13 -10.96
C ASP A 28 5.23 0.00 -9.49
N SER A 29 4.86 -1.21 -9.06
CA SER A 29 4.37 -1.48 -7.69
C SER A 29 5.42 -1.18 -6.61
N LYS A 30 6.70 -1.48 -6.89
CA LYS A 30 7.83 -1.20 -5.99
C LYS A 30 8.04 0.31 -5.81
N GLN A 31 7.99 1.06 -6.90
CA GLN A 31 8.08 2.52 -6.90
C GLN A 31 6.87 3.14 -6.22
N LEU A 32 5.67 2.60 -6.43
CA LEU A 32 4.45 3.07 -5.77
C LEU A 32 4.52 2.89 -4.25
N ALA A 33 4.94 1.71 -3.78
CA ALA A 33 5.14 1.42 -2.37
C ALA A 33 6.20 2.34 -1.74
N ALA A 34 7.33 2.55 -2.43
CA ALA A 34 8.38 3.45 -1.97
C ALA A 34 7.91 4.91 -1.93
N LEU A 35 7.18 5.37 -2.95
CA LEU A 35 6.60 6.70 -3.00
C LEU A 35 5.64 6.93 -1.83
N ALA A 36 4.77 5.95 -1.52
CA ALA A 36 3.87 6.01 -0.37
C ALA A 36 4.64 6.15 0.95
N ALA A 37 5.70 5.37 1.14
CA ALA A 37 6.56 5.46 2.31
C ALA A 37 7.24 6.84 2.44
N HIS A 38 7.78 7.39 1.34
CA HIS A 38 8.37 8.74 1.32
C HIS A 38 7.35 9.83 1.65
N ILE A 39 6.13 9.75 1.11
CA ILE A 39 5.06 10.71 1.42
C ILE A 39 4.69 10.63 2.90
N ALA A 40 4.55 9.41 3.43
CA ALA A 40 4.27 9.19 4.84
C ALA A 40 5.36 9.78 5.75
N GLU A 41 6.64 9.56 5.44
CA GLU A 41 7.77 10.13 6.18
C GLU A 41 7.74 11.67 6.16
N GLN A 42 7.48 12.28 5.00
CA GLN A 42 7.35 13.73 4.86
C GLN A 42 6.21 14.30 5.71
N LYS A 43 5.12 13.52 5.88
CA LYS A 43 3.98 13.85 6.77
C LYS A 43 4.15 13.36 8.20
N LYS A 44 5.38 13.04 8.60
CA LYS A 44 5.73 12.65 9.97
C LYS A 44 5.02 11.38 10.44
N GLY A 45 4.64 10.51 9.51
CA GLY A 45 4.30 9.12 9.83
C GLY A 45 5.52 8.44 10.45
N VAL A 46 5.26 7.51 11.36
CA VAL A 46 6.30 6.79 12.12
C VAL A 46 6.20 5.30 11.87
N ASP A 47 7.27 4.57 12.22
CA ASP A 47 7.36 3.11 12.10
C ASP A 47 6.99 2.58 10.71
N ILE A 48 7.43 3.29 9.67
CA ILE A 48 7.12 3.00 8.27
C ILE A 48 7.85 1.73 7.85
N ARG A 49 7.08 0.70 7.48
CA ARG A 49 7.61 -0.55 6.91
C ARG A 49 7.01 -0.78 5.53
N VAL A 50 7.81 -1.33 4.63
CA VAL A 50 7.37 -1.76 3.30
C VAL A 50 7.70 -3.24 3.17
N LEU A 51 6.67 -4.08 3.12
CA LEU A 51 6.78 -5.53 3.14
C LEU A 51 6.51 -6.06 1.73
N ASP A 52 7.39 -6.91 1.23
CA ASP A 52 7.16 -7.71 0.03
C ASP A 52 6.29 -8.92 0.41
N VAL A 53 5.03 -8.91 -0.04
CA VAL A 53 4.03 -9.92 0.31
C VAL A 53 3.70 -10.86 -0.84
N GLN A 54 4.40 -10.77 -1.97
CA GLN A 54 4.10 -11.54 -3.19
C GLN A 54 4.07 -13.06 -2.98
N GLU A 55 4.91 -13.57 -2.08
CA GLU A 55 4.95 -15.00 -1.77
C GLU A 55 3.75 -15.45 -0.94
N GLN A 56 3.16 -14.56 -0.14
CA GLN A 56 2.10 -14.89 0.81
C GLN A 56 0.71 -14.49 0.33
N ILE A 57 0.62 -13.43 -0.47
CA ILE A 57 -0.62 -12.83 -0.95
C ILE A 57 -0.58 -12.79 -2.48
N GLN A 58 -1.53 -13.45 -3.12
CA GLN A 58 -1.55 -13.57 -4.58
C GLN A 58 -2.00 -12.30 -5.31
N ILE A 59 -2.69 -11.40 -4.61
CA ILE A 59 -3.35 -10.23 -5.20
C ILE A 59 -2.56 -8.93 -5.04
N ALA A 60 -1.58 -8.88 -4.13
CA ALA A 60 -0.82 -7.68 -3.80
C ALA A 60 0.67 -8.00 -3.78
N ASP A 61 1.48 -7.06 -4.23
CA ASP A 61 2.94 -7.18 -4.24
C ASP A 61 3.55 -6.62 -2.94
N TYR A 62 3.09 -5.44 -2.51
CA TYR A 62 3.65 -4.76 -1.35
C TYR A 62 2.59 -4.26 -0.36
N PHE A 63 2.89 -4.42 0.92
CA PHE A 63 2.20 -3.71 2.00
C PHE A 63 3.05 -2.56 2.50
N VAL A 64 2.44 -1.39 2.67
CA VAL A 64 3.06 -0.23 3.30
C VAL A 64 2.35 0.02 4.62
N VAL A 65 3.02 -0.25 5.74
CA VAL A 65 2.46 -0.07 7.09
C VAL A 65 3.03 1.19 7.71
N VAL A 66 2.16 2.10 8.14
CA VAL A 66 2.54 3.41 8.69
C VAL A 66 1.75 3.69 9.97
N CYS A 67 2.43 4.17 11.00
CA CYS A 67 1.78 4.68 12.20
C CYS A 67 1.52 6.19 12.12
N GLY A 68 0.30 6.59 12.48
CA GLY A 68 -0.06 7.97 12.80
C GLY A 68 -0.46 8.07 14.28
N LEU A 69 0.12 9.04 15.00
CA LEU A 69 -0.03 9.19 16.45
C LEU A 69 -1.38 9.76 16.89
N SER A 70 -2.24 10.14 15.94
CA SER A 70 -3.60 10.63 16.21
C SER A 70 -4.51 10.48 15.00
N ARG A 71 -5.82 10.43 15.23
CA ARG A 71 -6.83 10.37 14.17
C ARG A 71 -6.74 11.55 13.18
N PRO A 72 -6.53 12.81 13.62
CA PRO A 72 -6.31 13.91 12.68
C PRO A 72 -5.05 13.72 11.82
N GLN A 73 -3.96 13.21 12.40
CA GLN A 73 -2.74 12.90 11.64
C GLN A 73 -2.98 11.79 10.61
N LEU A 74 -3.70 10.73 10.96
CA LEU A 74 -4.08 9.65 10.04
C LEU A 74 -4.88 10.17 8.85
N ARG A 75 -5.86 11.03 9.09
CA ARG A 75 -6.64 11.67 8.02
C ARG A 75 -5.76 12.59 7.16
N ALA A 76 -4.77 13.27 7.75
CA ALA A 76 -3.84 14.11 7.00
C ALA A 76 -2.87 13.28 6.13
N LEU A 77 -2.37 12.16 6.66
CA LEU A 77 -1.58 11.17 5.92
C LEU A 77 -2.37 10.63 4.73
N TYR A 78 -3.59 10.14 4.97
CA TYR A 78 -4.50 9.67 3.93
C TYR A 78 -4.70 10.72 2.82
N LYS A 79 -5.05 11.96 3.18
CA LYS A 79 -5.29 13.03 2.19
C LYS A 79 -4.06 13.28 1.31
N GLU A 80 -2.87 13.31 1.90
CA GLU A 80 -1.65 13.55 1.13
C GLU A 80 -1.32 12.37 0.21
N LEU A 81 -1.41 11.14 0.72
CA LEU A 81 -1.19 9.92 -0.06
C LEU A 81 -2.18 9.83 -1.21
N HIS A 82 -3.47 10.05 -0.96
CA HIS A 82 -4.51 10.03 -1.98
C HIS A 82 -4.20 11.01 -3.12
N ILE A 83 -3.80 12.24 -2.79
CA ILE A 83 -3.46 13.26 -3.80
C ILE A 83 -2.21 12.87 -4.59
N ARG A 84 -1.14 12.46 -3.91
CA ARG A 84 0.17 12.29 -4.55
C ARG A 84 0.33 10.95 -5.26
N LEU A 85 -0.28 9.88 -4.77
CA LEU A 85 -0.28 8.59 -5.46
C LEU A 85 -1.19 8.64 -6.70
N LYS A 86 -2.29 9.40 -6.68
CA LYS A 86 -3.09 9.63 -7.89
C LYS A 86 -2.30 10.34 -9.00
N GLN A 87 -1.37 11.23 -8.63
CA GLN A 87 -0.50 11.92 -9.59
C GLN A 87 0.53 11.00 -10.26
N SER A 88 0.83 9.84 -9.67
CA SER A 88 1.72 8.86 -10.29
C SER A 88 1.01 7.96 -11.31
N GLY A 89 -0.25 8.28 -11.66
CA GLY A 89 -1.08 7.41 -12.49
C GLY A 89 -1.43 6.10 -11.78
N ALA A 90 -1.31 6.04 -10.44
CA ALA A 90 -1.88 4.93 -9.69
C ALA A 90 -3.38 4.91 -10.00
N GLY A 91 -3.87 3.74 -10.41
CA GLY A 91 -5.24 3.55 -10.89
C GLY A 91 -6.29 3.76 -9.80
N ARG A 92 -7.48 3.20 -10.00
CA ARG A 92 -8.58 3.35 -9.04
C ARG A 92 -8.17 2.84 -7.66
N GLU A 93 -8.13 3.76 -6.70
CA GLU A 93 -7.97 3.47 -5.28
C GLU A 93 -9.32 3.05 -4.69
N HIS A 94 -9.30 2.01 -3.87
CA HIS A 94 -10.37 1.69 -2.94
C HIS A 94 -9.90 1.96 -1.51
N THR A 95 -10.69 2.69 -0.70
CA THR A 95 -10.27 3.06 0.65
C THR A 95 -11.38 2.90 1.68
N GLU A 96 -10.99 2.38 2.84
CA GLU A 96 -11.87 2.08 3.98
C GLU A 96 -11.34 2.72 5.28
N GLY A 97 -12.24 2.94 6.26
CA GLY A 97 -11.86 3.30 7.63
C GLY A 97 -11.52 4.78 7.90
N VAL A 98 -11.58 5.66 6.89
CA VAL A 98 -11.25 7.10 7.00
C VAL A 98 -12.05 7.82 8.08
N GLU A 99 -13.34 7.50 8.22
CA GLU A 99 -14.24 8.13 9.18
C GLU A 99 -13.86 7.82 10.64
N LEU A 100 -13.49 6.57 10.94
CA LEU A 100 -13.04 6.19 12.29
C LEU A 100 -11.65 6.75 12.58
N GLY A 101 -10.76 6.79 11.58
CA GLY A 101 -9.40 7.31 11.71
C GLY A 101 -8.53 6.53 12.70
N TRP A 102 -8.90 5.27 12.98
CA TRP A 102 -8.16 4.35 13.84
C TRP A 102 -7.28 3.41 13.00
N TRP A 103 -7.83 2.93 11.87
CA TRP A 103 -7.15 2.21 10.82
C TRP A 103 -7.78 2.63 9.49
N ILE A 104 -6.96 3.13 8.57
CA ILE A 104 -7.32 3.46 7.20
C ILE A 104 -6.58 2.50 6.28
N LEU A 105 -7.31 1.87 5.36
CA LEU A 105 -6.76 0.97 4.35
C LEU A 105 -6.95 1.61 2.98
N MET A 106 -5.86 1.78 2.23
CA MET A 106 -5.88 2.27 0.85
C MET A 106 -5.34 1.18 -0.08
N ASP A 107 -6.17 0.69 -0.99
CA ASP A 107 -5.87 -0.42 -1.89
C ASP A 107 -5.73 0.09 -3.33
N PHE A 108 -4.56 -0.14 -3.91
CA PHE A 108 -4.21 0.21 -5.30
C PHE A 108 -4.09 -1.04 -6.20
N GLY A 109 -4.57 -2.20 -5.74
CA GLY A 109 -4.45 -3.50 -6.39
C GLY A 109 -3.17 -4.22 -5.99
N ASP A 110 -2.04 -3.80 -6.54
CA ASP A 110 -0.72 -4.39 -6.29
C ASP A 110 0.01 -3.80 -5.06
N VAL A 111 -0.48 -2.68 -4.51
CA VAL A 111 0.05 -2.08 -3.28
C VAL A 111 -1.10 -1.74 -2.34
N VAL A 112 -0.97 -2.16 -1.08
CA VAL A 112 -1.92 -1.82 -0.02
C VAL A 112 -1.23 -0.99 1.05
N VAL A 113 -1.78 0.17 1.36
CA VAL A 113 -1.26 1.08 2.39
C VAL A 113 -2.14 0.99 3.64
N HIS A 114 -1.56 0.54 4.74
CA HIS A 114 -2.18 0.49 6.07
C HIS A 114 -1.71 1.69 6.89
N LEU A 115 -2.60 2.63 7.13
CA LEU A 115 -2.36 3.73 8.06
C LEU A 115 -3.06 3.41 9.38
N MET A 116 -2.31 3.24 10.46
CA MET A 116 -2.83 2.75 11.74
C MET A 116 -2.46 3.67 12.90
N GLN A 117 -3.32 3.75 13.91
CA GLN A 117 -2.87 4.22 15.23
C GLN A 117 -1.98 3.14 15.87
N PRO A 118 -1.04 3.49 16.76
CA PRO A 118 -0.21 2.52 17.46
C PRO A 118 -1.01 1.40 18.12
N GLU A 119 -2.15 1.74 18.75
CA GLU A 119 -3.02 0.78 19.41
C GLU A 119 -3.70 -0.18 18.43
N ALA A 120 -4.04 0.29 17.22
CA ALA A 120 -4.57 -0.58 16.18
C ALA A 120 -3.50 -1.56 15.67
N ARG A 121 -2.27 -1.07 15.45
CA ARG A 121 -1.16 -1.88 14.97
C ARG A 121 -0.80 -2.99 15.96
N GLU A 122 -0.78 -2.66 17.25
CA GLU A 122 -0.57 -3.64 18.32
C GLU A 122 -1.72 -4.66 18.38
N TYR A 123 -2.98 -4.21 18.28
CA TYR A 123 -4.14 -5.09 18.37
C TYR A 123 -4.24 -6.09 17.19
N TYR A 124 -3.99 -5.61 15.97
CA TYR A 124 -4.09 -6.45 14.76
C TYR A 124 -2.80 -7.20 14.40
N ASP A 125 -1.67 -6.79 14.98
CA ASP A 125 -0.34 -7.42 14.85
C ASP A 125 0.01 -7.82 13.41
N LEU A 126 -0.18 -6.89 12.46
CA LEU A 126 0.23 -7.12 11.07
C LEU A 126 1.75 -7.37 10.96
N ASP A 127 2.54 -6.74 11.85
CA ASP A 127 3.97 -6.98 11.93
C ASP A 127 4.31 -8.42 12.29
N GLY A 128 3.58 -9.03 13.23
CA GLY A 128 3.71 -10.43 13.58
C GLY A 128 3.19 -11.36 12.48
N LEU A 129 2.06 -11.04 11.85
CA LEU A 129 1.46 -11.84 10.78
C LEU A 129 2.37 -11.94 9.54
N TYR A 130 3.04 -10.84 9.20
CA TYR A 130 3.92 -10.73 8.02
C TYR A 130 5.40 -10.63 8.39
N ARG A 131 5.79 -11.14 9.57
CA ARG A 131 7.17 -11.05 10.09
C ARG A 131 8.23 -11.70 9.19
N ASP A 132 7.84 -12.71 8.43
CA ASP A 132 8.74 -13.50 7.57
C ASP A 132 8.79 -12.93 6.13
N CYS A 133 7.99 -11.90 5.84
CA CYS A 133 8.03 -11.21 4.56
C CYS A 133 9.29 -10.34 4.46
N PRO A 134 10.02 -10.37 3.33
CA PRO A 134 11.14 -9.47 3.11
C PRO A 134 10.73 -7.99 3.22
N GLU A 135 11.62 -7.16 3.76
CA GLU A 135 11.41 -5.71 3.78
C GLU A 135 12.11 -5.03 2.62
N LEU A 136 11.37 -4.15 1.95
CA LEU A 136 11.92 -3.27 0.93
C LEU A 136 12.63 -2.08 1.58
N GLU A 137 13.91 -1.93 1.25
CA GLU A 137 14.72 -0.72 1.48
C GLU A 137 14.23 0.45 0.61
N TRP A 138 13.06 0.99 0.95
CA TRP A 138 12.33 1.96 0.12
C TRP A 138 13.08 3.29 -0.08
N ARG A 139 13.95 3.68 0.86
CA ARG A 139 14.77 4.89 0.73
C ARG A 139 15.79 4.83 -0.42
N ASN A 140 16.12 3.63 -0.88
CA ASN A 140 17.07 3.40 -1.97
C ASN A 140 16.36 3.16 -3.32
N VAL A 141 15.02 3.22 -3.34
CA VAL A 141 14.25 3.05 -4.58
C VAL A 141 14.28 4.35 -5.36
N VAL A 142 14.73 4.27 -6.61
CA VAL A 142 14.74 5.41 -7.52
C VAL A 142 13.30 5.70 -7.97
N LEU A 143 12.78 6.85 -7.55
CA LEU A 143 11.47 7.35 -7.96
C LEU A 143 11.60 8.18 -9.24
N PRO A 144 10.70 8.01 -10.22
CA PRO A 144 10.71 8.82 -11.42
C PRO A 144 10.19 10.23 -11.13
N GLU A 145 10.52 11.17 -12.01
CA GLU A 145 9.94 12.51 -11.98
C GLU A 145 8.45 12.43 -12.33
N LEU A 146 7.60 12.71 -11.35
CA LEU A 146 6.16 12.75 -11.56
C LEU A 146 5.74 14.11 -12.14
N PRO A 147 4.77 14.13 -13.06
CA PRO A 147 4.29 15.38 -13.64
C PRO A 147 3.76 16.31 -12.54
N ALA A 148 4.10 17.59 -12.65
CA ALA A 148 3.67 18.61 -11.70
C ALA A 148 2.14 18.66 -11.58
N LYS A 149 1.67 19.12 -10.41
CA LYS A 149 0.27 19.16 -9.93
C LYS A 149 -0.77 19.61 -10.97
N ASP A 150 -0.37 20.42 -11.95
CA ASP A 150 -1.23 21.04 -12.95
C ASP A 150 -1.42 20.21 -14.23
N ALA A 151 -0.50 19.29 -14.56
CA ALA A 151 -0.60 18.49 -15.78
C ALA A 151 -1.71 17.42 -15.71
N ALA A 152 -2.03 16.93 -14.50
CA ALA A 152 -3.10 15.94 -14.29
C ALA A 152 -4.51 16.55 -14.43
N ARG A 153 -4.67 17.88 -14.33
CA ARG A 153 -5.96 18.56 -14.55
C ARG A 153 -6.35 18.67 -16.01
N VAL A 154 -5.39 18.61 -16.94
CA VAL A 154 -5.62 18.83 -18.37
C VAL A 154 -6.21 17.59 -19.06
N ARG A 155 -5.91 16.38 -18.56
CA ARG A 155 -6.34 15.11 -19.20
C ARG A 155 -7.71 14.58 -18.77
N ALA A 156 -8.32 15.15 -17.72
CA ALA A 156 -9.65 14.73 -17.25
C ALA A 156 -10.80 15.57 -17.84
N ALA A 157 -10.49 16.44 -18.81
CA ALA A 157 -11.44 17.37 -19.45
C ALA A 157 -11.57 17.17 -20.97
N GLU A 158 -11.02 16.08 -21.53
CA GLU A 158 -11.14 15.69 -22.94
C GLU A 158 -11.94 14.39 -23.11
#